data_AF-A0A524IAC6-F1
#
_entry.id   AF-A0A524IAC6-F1
#
_cell.length_a   1.000
_cell.length_b   1.000
_cell.length_c   1.000
_cell.angle_alpha   90.00
_cell.angle_beta   90.00
_cell.angle_gamma   90.00
#
_symmetry.space_group_name_H-M   'P 1'
#
loop_
_entity.id
_entity.type
_entity.pdbx_description
1 polymer ?
#
loop_
_entity_poly.entity_id
_entity_poly.type
_entity_poly.pdbx_seq_one_letter_code
_entity_poly.pdbx_strand_id
1 'polypeptide(L)' 'PTSVGYGASFGGVAALLGMLNSCAPTVAVVNIDNGFGAGVFSSVINRL' A
#
# COMPACT_ATOMS: atom_id res chain seq x y z
N PRO A 1 -1.29 -1.91 -1.37
CA PRO A 1 -0.92 -3.04 -2.27
C PRO A 1 -2.15 -3.86 -2.59
N THR A 2 -2.25 -4.44 -3.79
CA THR A 2 -3.39 -5.29 -4.16
C THR A 2 -2.95 -6.73 -4.33
N SER A 3 -3.80 -7.70 -4.00
CA SER A 3 -3.51 -9.12 -4.25
C SER A 3 -3.61 -9.50 -5.73
N VAL A 4 -4.29 -8.67 -6.52
CA VAL A 4 -4.48 -8.83 -7.96
C VAL A 4 -3.31 -8.19 -8.72
N GLY A 5 -2.88 -8.87 -9.79
CA GLY A 5 -1.85 -8.42 -10.73
C GLY A 5 -1.43 -9.55 -11.66
N TYR A 6 -0.42 -9.31 -12.50
CA TYR A 6 0.19 -10.37 -13.33
C TYR A 6 0.77 -11.50 -12.47
N GLY A 7 1.09 -12.65 -13.09
CA GLY A 7 1.49 -13.88 -12.38
C GLY A 7 2.65 -13.73 -11.37
N ALA A 8 3.49 -12.70 -11.51
CA ALA A 8 4.57 -12.38 -10.56
C ALA A 8 4.13 -11.55 -9.34
N SER A 9 2.82 -11.31 -9.15
CA SER A 9 2.31 -10.53 -8.02
C SER A 9 2.41 -11.27 -6.69
N PHE A 10 2.43 -12.62 -6.72
CA PHE A 10 2.43 -13.50 -5.53
C PHE A 10 1.37 -13.06 -4.50
N GLY A 11 0.13 -12.85 -4.95
CA GLY A 11 -0.96 -12.40 -4.07
C GLY A 11 -0.72 -11.03 -3.45
N GLY A 12 0.05 -10.17 -4.11
CA GLY A 12 0.35 -8.79 -3.68
C GLY A 12 1.64 -8.62 -2.89
N VAL A 13 2.38 -9.70 -2.62
CA VAL A 13 3.66 -9.65 -1.91
C VAL A 13 4.70 -8.84 -2.69
N ALA A 14 4.75 -9.00 -4.02
CA ALA A 14 5.68 -8.22 -4.85
C ALA A 14 5.40 -6.71 -4.76
N ALA A 15 4.11 -6.32 -4.78
CA ALA A 15 3.71 -4.93 -4.64
C ALA A 15 3.99 -4.36 -3.24
N LEU A 16 3.72 -5.15 -2.19
CA LEU A 16 4.00 -4.76 -0.79
C LEU A 16 5.49 -4.50 -0.59
N LEU A 17 6.35 -5.44 -0.99
CA LEU A 17 7.81 -5.30 -0.87
C LEU A 17 8.35 -4.15 -1.72
N GLY A 18 7.85 -3.98 -2.94
CA GLY A 18 8.26 -2.85 -3.80
C GLY A 18 7.93 -1.49 -3.18
N MET A 19 6.73 -1.34 -2.60
CA MET A 19 6.34 -0.11 -1.92
C MET A 19 7.16 0.16 -0.65
N LEU A 20 7.42 -0.86 0.19
CA LEU A 20 8.24 -0.71 1.39
C LEU A 20 9.70 -0.38 1.08
N ASN A 21 10.25 -0.92 -0.01
CA ASN A 21 11.63 -0.64 -0.44
C ASN A 21 11.78 0.62 -1.29
N SER A 22 10.69 1.33 -1.62
CA SER A 22 10.75 2.50 -2.51
C SER A 22 11.50 3.69 -1.91
N CYS A 23 11.63 3.76 -0.58
CA CYS A 23 12.22 4.88 0.16
C CYS A 23 11.65 6.26 -0.22
N ALA A 24 10.48 6.31 -0.86
CA ALA A 24 9.88 7.55 -1.29
C ALA A 24 9.34 8.31 -0.06
N PRO A 25 9.72 9.59 0.12
CA PRO A 25 9.22 10.36 1.25
C PRO A 25 7.69 10.49 1.17
N THR A 26 7.05 10.48 2.33
CA THR A 26 5.59 10.69 2.46
C THR A 26 4.73 9.57 1.85
N VAL A 27 5.31 8.41 1.52
CA VAL A 27 4.55 7.21 1.18
C VAL A 27 4.18 6.43 2.44
N ALA A 28 2.89 6.14 2.61
CA ALA A 28 2.39 5.26 3.65
C ALA A 28 1.87 3.95 3.02
N VAL A 29 2.37 2.83 3.53
CA VAL A 29 2.02 1.50 3.03
C VAL A 29 1.08 0.82 4.03
N VAL A 30 -0.03 0.27 3.52
CA VAL A 30 -1.00 -0.53 4.29
C VAL A 30 -0.95 -1.99 3.87
N ASN A 31 -1.62 -2.86 4.63
CA ASN A 31 -1.78 -4.28 4.28
C ASN A 31 -2.34 -4.48 2.86
N ILE A 32 -2.06 -5.66 2.29
CA ILE A 32 -2.59 -6.07 0.98
C ILE A 32 -4.13 -6.00 1.00
N ASP A 33 -4.70 -5.40 -0.05
CA ASP A 33 -6.12 -5.09 -0.25
C ASP A 33 -6.78 -4.22 0.82
N ASN A 34 -6.02 -3.63 1.74
CA ASN A 34 -6.58 -2.78 2.80
C ASN A 34 -6.84 -1.34 2.32
N GLY A 35 -7.70 -1.18 1.32
CA GLY A 35 -8.10 0.14 0.80
C GLY A 35 -8.82 1.01 1.84
N PHE A 36 -9.59 0.38 2.74
CA PHE A 36 -10.25 1.08 3.84
C PHE A 36 -9.24 1.74 4.79
N GLY A 37 -8.23 0.98 5.24
CA GLY A 37 -7.17 1.51 6.11
C GLY A 37 -6.39 2.66 5.46
N ALA A 38 -6.16 2.58 4.14
CA ALA A 38 -5.55 3.67 3.39
C ALA A 38 -6.42 4.94 3.44
N GLY A 39 -7.72 4.82 3.20
CA GLY A 39 -8.65 5.96 3.23
C GLY A 39 -8.76 6.61 4.61
N VAL A 40 -8.85 5.79 5.67
CA VAL A 40 -8.86 6.30 7.06
C VAL A 40 -7.57 7.06 7.35
N PHE A 41 -6.41 6.49 7.00
CA PHE A 41 -5.11 7.13 7.21
C PHE A 41 -4.99 8.46 6.44
N SER A 42 -5.42 8.51 5.18
CA SER A 42 -5.49 9.74 4.39
C SER A 42 -6.38 10.80 5.04
N SER A 43 -7.55 10.41 5.59
CA SER A 43 -8.43 11.35 6.29
C SER A 43 -7.80 11.90 7.57
N VAL A 44 -7.00 11.10 8.28
CA VAL A 44 -6.28 11.57 9.48
C VAL A 44 -5.23 12.59 9.08
N ILE A 45 -4.46 12.35 8.01
CA ILE A 45 -3.48 13.32 7.49
C ILE A 45 -4.16 14.62 7.06
N ASN A 46 -5.30 14.55 6.34
CA ASN A 46 -6.00 15.74 5.85
C ASN A 46 -6.59 16.62 6.98
N ARG A 47 -6.66 16.11 8.21
CA ARG A 47 -7.13 16.87 9.38
C ARG A 47 -6.00 17.56 10.16
N LEU A 48 -4.74 17.37 9.74
CA LEU A 48 -3.57 18.12 10.22
C LEU A 48 -3.56 19.51 9.59
#